data_AF-A0A5C3M5B9-F1
#
_entry.id   AF-A0A5C3M5B9-F1
#
_cell.length_a   1.000
_cell.length_b   1.000
_cell.length_c   1.000
_cell.angle_alpha   90.00
_cell.angle_beta   90.00
_cell.angle_gamma   90.00
#
_symmetry.space_group_name_H-M   'P 1'
#
loop_
_entity.id
_entity.type
_entity.pdbx_description
1 polymer ?
#
loop_
_entity_poly.entity_id
_entity_poly.type
_entity_poly.pdbx_seq_one_letter_code
_entity_poly.pdbx_strand_id
1 'polypeptide(L)' 'SSNQIAFLAIVAHYVTNEGNLKELLINFCELIGKHSGENMADAVWKTLELYGLTSK' A
#
# COMPACT_ATOMS: atom_id res chain seq x y z
N SER A 1 -3.81 9.70 -23.37
CA SER A 1 -2.81 8.61 -23.36
C SER A 1 -3.58 7.31 -23.37
N SER A 2 -3.38 6.44 -24.37
CA SER A 2 -4.22 5.26 -24.64
C SER A 2 -3.63 3.94 -24.08
N ASN A 3 -2.81 4.03 -23.05
CA ASN A 3 -2.52 2.91 -22.16
C ASN A 3 -2.09 3.46 -20.80
N GLN A 4 -3.05 3.62 -19.89
CA GLN A 4 -2.83 4.21 -18.57
C GLN A 4 -2.74 3.08 -17.56
N ILE A 5 -1.67 2.28 -17.65
CA ILE A 5 -1.34 1.32 -16.60
C ILE A 5 -1.04 2.15 -15.35
N ALA A 6 -1.84 1.93 -14.31
CA ALA A 6 -1.76 2.69 -13.09
C ALA A 6 -1.12 1.84 -12.01
N PHE A 7 -0.19 2.42 -11.26
CA PHE A 7 0.46 1.74 -10.15
C PHE A 7 0.19 2.46 -8.84
N LEU A 8 0.07 1.68 -7.77
CA LEU A 8 0.00 2.14 -6.39
C LEU A 8 1.18 1.59 -5.60
N ALA A 9 1.98 2.50 -5.06
CA ALA A 9 3.01 2.20 -4.08
C ALA A 9 2.45 2.39 -2.67
N ILE A 10 2.67 1.42 -1.79
CA ILE A 10 2.26 1.47 -0.38
C ILE A 10 3.52 1.41 0.48
N VAL A 11 3.77 2.47 1.23
CA VAL A 11 4.98 2.63 2.05
C VAL A 11 4.60 2.70 3.52
N ALA A 12 5.09 1.75 4.31
CA ALA A 12 4.97 1.78 5.76
C ALA A 12 6.02 2.70 6.35
N HIS A 13 5.58 3.57 7.26
CA HIS A 13 6.46 4.42 8.06
C HIS A 13 6.30 4.00 9.52
N TYR A 14 7.41 3.68 10.18
CA TYR A 14 7.41 3.25 11.57
C TYR A 14 8.68 3.68 12.29
N VAL A 15 8.62 3.75 13.62
CA VAL A 15 9.77 4.06 14.46
C VAL A 15 10.25 2.77 15.11
N THR A 16 11.55 2.52 15.00
CA THR A 16 12.23 1.38 15.61
C THR A 16 12.35 1.54 17.13
N ASN A 17 12.68 0.47 17.84
CA ASN A 17 12.91 0.52 19.29
C ASN A 17 14.08 1.45 19.67
N GLU A 18 15.02 1.65 18.75
CA GLU A 18 16.14 2.58 18.90
C GLU A 18 15.76 4.04 18.58
N GLY A 19 14.48 4.32 18.31
CA GLY A 19 13.98 5.68 18.03
C GLY A 19 14.22 6.16 16.59
N ASN A 20 14.69 5.29 15.70
CA ASN A 20 14.93 5.68 14.30
C ASN A 20 13.66 5.53 13.47
N LEU A 21 13.31 6.57 12.71
CA LEU A 21 12.28 6.49 11.67
C LEU A 21 12.76 5.58 10.53
N LYS A 22 11.89 4.67 10.09
CA LYS A 22 12.10 3.78 8.95
C LYS A 22 10.95 3.93 7.96
N GLU A 23 11.33 3.83 6.69
CA GLU A 23 10.42 3.79 5.55
C GLU A 23 10.63 2.45 4.85
N LEU A 24 9.54 1.75 4.55
CA LEU A 24 9.56 0.45 3.91
C LEU A 24 8.47 0.36 2.85
N LEU A 25 8.86 0.16 1.59
CA LEU A 25 7.93 -0.18 0.52
C LEU A 25 7.38 -1.59 0.77
N ILE A 26 6.10 -1.68 1.13
CA ILE A 26 5.44 -2.96 1.44
C ILE A 26 4.63 -3.50 0.28
N ASN A 27 4.25 -2.67 -0.69
CA ASN A 27 3.66 -3.14 -1.93
C ASN A 27 3.86 -2.15 -3.08
N PHE A 28 3.94 -2.68 -4.29
CA PHE A 28 3.91 -1.95 -5.53
C PHE A 28 3.08 -2.75 -6.54
N CYS A 29 1.83 -2.33 -6.74
CA CYS A 29 0.86 -3.10 -7.51
C CYS A 29 0.20 -2.26 -8.61
N GLU A 30 -0.22 -2.92 -9.67
CA GLU A 30 -1.08 -2.31 -10.67
C GLU A 30 -2.49 -2.12 -10.10
N LEU A 31 -3.04 -0.91 -10.20
CA LEU A 31 -4.43 -0.62 -9.90
C LEU A 31 -5.29 -0.98 -11.11
N ILE A 32 -5.96 -2.13 -11.03
CA ILE A 32 -6.90 -2.55 -12.06
C ILE A 32 -8.25 -1.84 -11.87
N GLY A 33 -8.76 -1.24 -12.93
CA GLY A 33 -10.08 -0.58 -12.94
C GLY A 33 -10.04 0.91 -12.57
N LYS A 34 -11.17 1.45 -12.10
CA LYS A 34 -11.29 2.89 -11.80
C LYS A 34 -10.45 3.25 -10.57
N HIS A 35 -9.70 4.37 -10.64
CA HIS A 35 -8.95 4.92 -9.49
C HIS A 35 -9.88 5.63 -8.50
N SER A 36 -10.91 4.91 -8.05
CA SER A 36 -11.81 5.33 -6.99
C SER A 36 -11.13 5.18 -5.64
N GLY A 37 -11.61 5.92 -4.63
CA GLY A 37 -11.12 5.78 -3.26
C GLY A 37 -11.30 4.36 -2.74
N GLU A 38 -12.42 3.72 -3.09
CA GLU A 38 -12.75 2.35 -2.71
C GLU A 38 -11.76 1.33 -3.29
N ASN A 39 -11.39 1.47 -4.57
CA ASN A 39 -10.41 0.57 -5.21
C ASN A 39 -9.01 0.70 -4.61
N MET A 40 -8.58 1.95 -4.34
CA MET A 40 -7.30 2.19 -3.68
C MET A 40 -7.30 1.67 -2.24
N ALA A 41 -8.41 1.85 -1.51
CA ALA A 41 -8.56 1.35 -0.15
C ALA A 41 -8.52 -0.19 -0.11
N ASP A 42 -9.18 -0.87 -1.06
CA ASP A 42 -9.12 -2.33 -1.18
C ASP A 42 -7.69 -2.84 -1.45
N ALA A 43 -6.93 -2.17 -2.32
CA ALA A 43 -5.53 -2.50 -2.57
C ALA A 43 -4.65 -2.33 -1.31
N VAL A 44 -4.87 -1.26 -0.53
CA VAL A 44 -4.20 -1.06 0.77
C VAL A 44 -4.60 -2.13 1.77
N TRP A 45 -5.90 -2.41 1.90
CA TRP A 45 -6.41 -3.38 2.87
C TRP A 45 -5.87 -4.78 2.62
N LYS A 46 -5.89 -5.25 1.38
CA LYS A 46 -5.29 -6.53 0.97
C LYS A 46 -3.80 -6.60 1.27
N THR A 47 -3.09 -5.49 1.12
CA THR A 47 -1.66 -5.40 1.48
C THR A 47 -1.48 -5.58 2.99
N LEU A 48 -2.31 -4.94 3.81
CA LEU A 48 -2.23 -5.10 5.26
C LEU A 48 -2.57 -6.54 5.69
N GLU A 49 -3.59 -7.15 5.09
CA GLU A 49 -3.95 -8.55 5.34
C GLU A 49 -2.82 -9.52 4.99
N LEU A 50 -2.13 -9.31 3.86
CA LEU A 50 -0.98 -10.13 3.43
C LEU A 50 0.13 -10.18 4.49
N TYR A 51 0.36 -9.06 5.17
CA TYR A 51 1.38 -8.95 6.22
C TYR A 51 0.85 -9.18 7.64
N GLY A 52 -0.44 -9.52 7.80
CA GLY A 52 -1.06 -9.68 9.12
C GLY A 52 -1.14 -8.38 9.94
N LEU A 53 -1.14 -7.22 9.28
CA LEU A 53 -1.15 -5.88 9.89
C LEU A 53 -2.57 -5.36 10.19
N THR A 54 -3.56 -6.25 10.19
CA THR A 54 -4.97 -5.91 10.43
C THR A 54 -5.43 -6.20 11.86
N SER A 55 -4.59 -6.81 12.70
CA SER A 55 -4.90 -7.03 14.12
C SER A 55 -4.67 -5.79 14.97
N LYS A 56 -5.53 -5.60 15.98
CA LYS A 56 -5.41 -4.56 17.01
C LYS A 56 -4.29 -4.83 18.00
#